data_AF-F8P9G5-F1
#
_entry.id   AF-F8P9G5-F1
#
_cell.length_a   1.000
_cell.length_b   1.000
_cell.length_c   1.000
_cell.angle_alpha   90.00
_cell.angle_beta   90.00
_cell.angle_gamma   90.00
#
_symmetry.space_group_name_H-M   'P 1'
#
loop_
_entity.id
_entity.type
_entity.pdbx_description
1 polymer ?
#
loop_
_entity_poly.entity_id
_entity_poly.type
_entity_poly.pdbx_seq_one_letter_code
_entity_poly.pdbx_strand_id
1 'polypeptide(L)'
;MLTLRPFNTAPDTVIWPLVEQFVAEGYTNPEIITKLKDYYDTEQYSFFLSLLKKKRMVWGLKSTRGQGHSVKSIGLAIERVRARFPHQGSHDMKQTLRHEESVMVPQRVILEYMNLHHPEEVQGQVRRQLKPLFHVGIEPCSGYVLWLKVWWTNHNPRLICGWYCNIMERLGGMPLITQSDPGTENYSIANDHTLLRYMQDPALDKMLQHSFKGSHCNIKPEIFWEGLYDADDPLQWLVFHYVFIPWIQQELDRFVDRFNRTKPRHNSHKLLPHGHPIDIFNQPEKFELRDFVVKIHPPYLTEVRKKYAPPDHHVFNLVPPAFALQACAISDAANYPPICCNNVWDIYVHLLEQFQNQPNDTEFQAMLAKSAIPTMQKTWISCRPVVGGAPHNVACYSSHEAETDFEYEWTDDSDGTWD
;
A
#
# COMPACT_ATOMS: atom_id res chain seq x y z
N MET A 1 -56.94 5.05 -12.20
CA MET A 1 -56.96 4.96 -10.73
C MET A 1 -55.61 4.41 -10.28
N LEU A 2 -54.69 5.28 -9.83
CA LEU A 2 -53.47 4.84 -9.15
C LEU A 2 -53.88 4.45 -7.73
N THR A 3 -54.01 3.15 -7.47
CA THR A 3 -54.20 2.63 -6.12
C THR A 3 -52.97 2.96 -5.29
N LEU A 4 -53.10 3.90 -4.35
CA LEU A 4 -52.14 4.10 -3.27
C LEU A 4 -51.99 2.75 -2.55
N ARG A 5 -50.87 2.04 -2.78
CA ARG A 5 -50.58 0.81 -2.06
C ARG A 5 -50.31 1.18 -0.59
N PRO A 6 -50.89 0.48 0.40
CA PRO A 6 -50.53 0.68 1.79
C PRO A 6 -49.04 0.32 1.97
N PHE A 7 -48.26 1.25 2.51
CA PHE A 7 -46.85 1.02 2.82
C PHE A 7 -46.73 0.04 3.98
N ASN A 8 -46.65 -1.26 3.67
CA ASN A 8 -46.36 -2.26 4.67
C ASN A 8 -44.86 -2.22 5.00
N THR A 9 -44.58 -2.11 6.29
CA THR A 9 -43.22 -2.16 6.79
C THR A 9 -42.79 -3.62 6.86
N ALA A 10 -41.57 -3.96 6.46
CA ALA A 10 -41.09 -5.32 6.60
C ALA A 10 -41.13 -5.77 8.09
N PRO A 11 -41.42 -7.05 8.39
CA PRO A 11 -41.58 -7.51 9.77
C PRO A 11 -40.30 -7.38 10.60
N ASP A 12 -40.44 -6.86 11.83
CA ASP A 12 -39.31 -6.68 12.76
C ASP A 12 -38.60 -8.00 13.10
N THR A 13 -39.32 -9.13 13.10
CA THR A 13 -38.75 -10.47 13.36
C THR A 13 -37.72 -10.91 12.34
N VAL A 14 -37.80 -10.38 11.11
CA VAL A 14 -36.84 -10.66 10.03
C VAL A 14 -35.72 -9.62 10.04
N ILE A 15 -36.07 -8.34 10.26
CA ILE A 15 -35.12 -7.23 10.10
C ILE A 15 -34.20 -7.06 11.31
N TRP A 16 -34.72 -7.20 12.54
CA TRP A 16 -33.94 -6.97 13.76
C TRP A 16 -32.62 -7.76 13.75
N PRO A 17 -32.60 -9.10 13.63
CA PRO A 17 -31.36 -9.87 13.75
C PRO A 17 -30.35 -9.49 12.65
N LEU A 18 -30.81 -9.15 11.45
CA LEU A 18 -29.97 -8.71 10.34
C LEU A 18 -29.37 -7.33 10.58
N VAL A 19 -30.17 -6.38 11.10
CA VAL A 19 -29.67 -5.03 11.42
C VAL A 19 -28.65 -5.09 12.55
N GLU A 20 -28.88 -5.91 13.57
CA GLU A 20 -27.94 -6.14 14.66
C GLU A 20 -26.62 -6.70 14.13
N GLN A 21 -26.69 -7.74 13.30
CA GLN A 21 -25.52 -8.33 12.65
C GLN A 21 -24.77 -7.31 11.77
N PHE A 22 -25.47 -6.58 10.89
CA PHE A 22 -24.82 -5.63 9.99
C PHE A 22 -24.20 -4.42 10.73
N VAL A 23 -24.79 -4.02 11.87
CA VAL A 23 -24.20 -3.01 12.76
C VAL A 23 -22.92 -3.56 13.41
N ALA A 24 -22.92 -4.81 13.88
CA ALA A 24 -21.72 -5.46 14.41
C ALA A 24 -20.62 -5.60 13.36
N GLU A 25 -20.98 -5.90 12.10
CA GLU A 25 -20.07 -5.95 10.95
C GLU A 25 -19.57 -4.56 10.50
N GLY A 26 -20.20 -3.48 10.96
CA GLY A 26 -19.73 -2.12 10.71
C GLY A 26 -20.30 -1.42 9.48
N TYR A 27 -21.36 -1.95 8.89
CA TYR A 27 -22.01 -1.33 7.74
C TYR A 27 -22.62 0.03 8.11
N THR A 28 -22.52 0.98 7.20
CA THR A 28 -23.20 2.27 7.32
C THR A 28 -24.70 2.10 7.14
N ASN A 29 -25.51 3.04 7.68
CA ASN A 29 -26.97 2.95 7.54
C ASN A 29 -27.47 2.84 6.08
N PRO A 30 -26.89 3.54 5.09
CA PRO A 30 -27.25 3.33 3.69
C PRO A 30 -26.92 1.93 3.18
N GLU A 31 -25.76 1.38 3.54
CA GLU A 31 -25.35 0.03 3.14
C GLU A 31 -26.25 -1.05 3.77
N ILE A 32 -26.62 -0.88 5.04
CA ILE A 32 -27.57 -1.75 5.74
C ILE A 32 -28.87 -1.83 4.95
N ILE A 33 -29.42 -0.69 4.49
CA ILE A 33 -30.68 -0.68 3.72
C ILE A 33 -30.51 -1.39 2.38
N THR A 34 -29.41 -1.15 1.69
CA THR A 34 -29.12 -1.80 0.41
C THR A 34 -29.07 -3.32 0.58
N LYS A 35 -28.38 -3.81 1.63
CA LYS A 35 -28.27 -5.23 1.94
C LYS A 35 -29.60 -5.84 2.38
N LEU A 36 -30.38 -5.14 3.21
CA LEU A 36 -31.65 -5.66 3.71
C LEU A 36 -32.65 -5.98 2.59
N LYS A 37 -32.56 -5.33 1.42
CA LYS A 37 -33.43 -5.60 0.26
C LYS A 37 -33.35 -7.05 -0.23
N ASP A 38 -32.24 -7.74 0.04
CA ASP A 38 -32.06 -9.14 -0.36
C ASP A 38 -32.80 -10.12 0.57
N TYR A 39 -33.31 -9.64 1.71
CA TYR A 39 -33.86 -10.47 2.80
C TYR A 39 -35.36 -10.27 3.04
N TYR A 40 -36.03 -9.42 2.27
CA TYR A 40 -37.49 -9.27 2.29
C TYR A 40 -38.03 -8.99 0.89
N ASP A 41 -39.30 -9.30 0.66
CA ASP A 41 -39.94 -9.01 -0.62
C ASP A 41 -40.11 -7.50 -0.83
N THR A 42 -39.31 -6.93 -1.73
CA THR A 42 -39.32 -5.50 -2.05
C THR A 42 -40.57 -5.04 -2.82
N GLU A 43 -41.37 -5.95 -3.38
CA GLU A 43 -42.66 -5.62 -4.00
C GLU A 43 -43.77 -5.47 -2.96
N GLN A 44 -43.65 -6.18 -1.83
CA GLN A 44 -44.62 -6.21 -0.75
C GLN A 44 -44.27 -5.25 0.41
N TYR A 45 -42.98 -5.07 0.70
CA TYR A 45 -42.51 -4.33 1.86
C TYR A 45 -41.47 -3.27 1.49
N SER A 46 -41.39 -2.22 2.30
CA SER A 46 -40.37 -1.17 2.15
C SER A 46 -39.71 -0.85 3.48
N PHE A 47 -38.40 -0.57 3.43
CA PHE A 47 -37.61 -0.19 4.59
C PHE A 47 -36.70 1.00 4.24
N PHE A 48 -36.92 2.12 4.92
CA PHE A 48 -36.27 3.40 4.61
C PHE A 48 -35.29 3.83 5.70
N LEU A 49 -34.40 4.76 5.36
CA LEU A 49 -33.36 5.26 6.26
C LEU A 49 -33.90 5.93 7.53
N SER A 50 -34.97 6.70 7.40
CA SER A 50 -35.65 7.32 8.55
C SER A 50 -36.21 6.27 9.52
N LEU A 51 -36.78 5.19 8.98
CA LEU A 51 -37.32 4.10 9.76
C LEU A 51 -36.21 3.28 10.44
N LEU A 52 -35.11 2.96 9.73
CA LEU A 52 -33.95 2.30 10.32
C LEU A 52 -33.41 3.10 11.51
N LYS A 53 -33.29 4.43 11.40
CA LYS A 53 -32.85 5.30 12.50
C LYS A 53 -33.77 5.19 13.71
N LYS A 54 -35.10 5.25 13.50
CA LYS A 54 -36.09 5.10 14.56
C LYS A 54 -36.04 3.73 15.22
N LYS A 55 -35.95 2.65 14.42
CA LYS A 55 -35.86 1.27 14.90
C LYS A 55 -34.57 1.02 15.69
N ARG A 56 -33.42 1.50 15.21
CA ARG A 56 -32.15 1.42 15.94
C ARG A 56 -32.20 2.10 17.31
N MET A 57 -32.92 3.22 17.42
CA MET A 57 -33.14 3.89 18.71
C MET A 57 -33.97 3.02 19.67
N VAL A 58 -35.05 2.41 19.18
CA VAL A 58 -35.91 1.50 19.95
C VAL A 58 -35.16 0.22 20.35
N TRP A 59 -34.34 -0.33 19.47
CA TRP A 59 -33.55 -1.55 19.70
C TRP A 59 -32.24 -1.31 20.46
N GLY A 60 -31.95 -0.06 20.86
CA GLY A 60 -30.72 0.27 21.58
C GLY A 60 -29.42 0.17 20.77
N LEU A 61 -29.50 0.02 19.44
CA LEU A 61 -28.36 -0.07 18.53
C LEU A 61 -27.78 1.32 18.23
N LYS A 62 -27.22 1.95 19.27
CA LYS A 62 -26.63 3.31 19.21
C LYS A 62 -25.47 3.37 18.22
N SER A 63 -25.27 4.53 17.59
CA SER A 63 -24.08 4.80 16.77
C SER A 63 -22.88 5.16 17.64
N THR A 64 -21.68 5.25 17.05
CA THR A 64 -20.46 5.76 17.72
C THR A 64 -20.72 7.07 18.48
N ARG A 65 -21.35 8.07 17.81
CA ARG A 65 -21.72 9.35 18.45
C ARG A 65 -22.77 9.17 19.55
N GLY A 66 -23.75 8.28 19.34
CA GLY A 66 -24.79 7.98 20.32
C GLY A 66 -24.29 7.21 21.55
N GLN A 67 -23.19 6.47 21.45
CA GLN A 67 -22.54 5.82 22.58
C GLN A 67 -21.66 6.79 23.37
N GLY A 68 -21.05 7.79 22.72
CA GLY A 68 -20.34 8.88 23.40
C GLY A 68 -19.10 8.43 24.17
N HIS A 69 -18.47 7.33 23.74
CA HIS A 69 -17.31 6.77 24.43
C HIS A 69 -16.09 7.71 24.41
N SER A 70 -15.50 7.89 25.58
CA SER A 70 -14.23 8.60 25.81
C SER A 70 -13.11 7.62 26.20
N VAL A 71 -11.86 8.11 26.20
CA VAL A 71 -10.66 7.36 26.62
C VAL A 71 -10.86 6.65 27.96
N LYS A 72 -11.48 7.30 28.94
CA LYS A 72 -11.75 6.71 30.26
C LYS A 72 -12.79 5.60 30.20
N SER A 73 -13.84 5.76 29.40
CA SER A 73 -14.96 4.80 29.33
C SER A 73 -14.61 3.49 28.64
N ILE A 74 -13.62 3.51 27.74
CA ILE A 74 -13.26 2.33 26.92
C ILE A 74 -12.22 1.44 27.59
N GLY A 75 -11.55 1.92 28.65
CA GLY A 75 -10.41 1.22 29.25
C GLY A 75 -10.73 -0.20 29.72
N LEU A 76 -11.86 -0.41 30.39
CA LEU A 76 -12.24 -1.77 30.85
C LEU A 76 -12.48 -2.74 29.69
N ALA A 77 -13.04 -2.26 28.58
CA ALA A 77 -13.27 -3.09 27.40
C ALA A 77 -11.94 -3.38 26.68
N ILE A 78 -11.05 -2.39 26.58
CA ILE A 78 -9.71 -2.57 26.01
C ILE A 78 -8.91 -3.59 26.81
N GLU A 79 -8.89 -3.52 28.15
CA GLU A 79 -8.14 -4.46 28.97
C GLU A 79 -8.70 -5.90 28.88
N ARG A 80 -10.02 -6.07 28.72
CA ARG A 80 -10.61 -7.40 28.46
C ARG A 80 -10.20 -7.98 27.11
N VAL A 81 -10.13 -7.15 26.08
CA VAL A 81 -9.65 -7.58 24.76
C VAL A 81 -8.15 -7.89 24.83
N ARG A 82 -7.35 -7.05 25.50
CA ARG A 82 -5.91 -7.24 25.69
C ARG A 82 -5.57 -8.48 26.50
N ALA A 83 -6.39 -8.88 27.48
CA ALA A 83 -6.21 -10.15 28.19
C ALA A 83 -6.22 -11.37 27.25
N ARG A 84 -6.90 -11.27 26.10
CA ARG A 84 -6.97 -12.33 25.07
C ARG A 84 -6.00 -12.08 23.91
N PHE A 85 -5.82 -10.82 23.52
CA PHE A 85 -4.95 -10.40 22.42
C PHE A 85 -3.99 -9.29 22.91
N PRO A 86 -2.92 -9.63 23.63
CA PRO A 86 -2.07 -8.66 24.33
C PRO A 86 -1.43 -7.60 23.41
N HIS A 87 -1.09 -7.98 22.18
CA HIS A 87 -0.35 -7.15 21.23
C HIS A 87 -1.20 -6.63 20.06
N GLN A 88 -2.52 -6.57 20.22
CA GLN A 88 -3.42 -6.15 19.15
C GLN A 88 -3.33 -4.63 18.88
N GLY A 89 -3.17 -4.25 17.61
CA GLY A 89 -3.06 -2.85 17.19
C GLY A 89 -4.38 -2.08 17.26
N SER A 90 -4.31 -0.74 17.24
CA SER A 90 -5.52 0.12 17.38
C SER A 90 -6.61 -0.12 16.34
N HIS A 91 -6.24 -0.50 15.11
CA HIS A 91 -7.17 -0.82 14.03
C HIS A 91 -7.95 -2.11 14.34
N ASP A 92 -7.23 -3.20 14.63
CA ASP A 92 -7.85 -4.49 14.94
C ASP A 92 -8.62 -4.39 16.26
N MET A 93 -8.10 -3.66 17.25
CA MET A 93 -8.77 -3.40 18.53
C MET A 93 -10.13 -2.73 18.32
N LYS A 94 -10.23 -1.76 17.39
CA LYS A 94 -11.51 -1.12 17.00
C LYS A 94 -12.51 -2.17 16.48
N GLN A 95 -12.04 -3.14 15.70
CA GLN A 95 -12.87 -4.21 15.17
C GLN A 95 -13.33 -5.16 16.29
N THR A 96 -12.42 -5.64 17.13
CA THR A 96 -12.77 -6.56 18.23
C THR A 96 -13.69 -5.92 19.26
N LEU A 97 -13.45 -4.66 19.63
CA LEU A 97 -14.35 -3.91 20.52
C LEU A 97 -15.77 -3.80 19.96
N ARG A 98 -15.90 -3.63 18.64
CA ARG A 98 -17.21 -3.58 17.96
C ARG A 98 -17.90 -4.93 18.00
N HIS A 99 -17.21 -6.00 17.59
CA HIS A 99 -17.82 -7.32 17.43
C HIS A 99 -18.10 -8.01 18.76
N GLU A 100 -17.19 -7.92 19.72
CA GLU A 100 -17.24 -8.74 20.93
C GLU A 100 -17.76 -7.97 22.14
N GLU A 101 -17.48 -6.66 22.21
CA GLU A 101 -17.87 -5.82 23.35
C GLU A 101 -19.01 -4.85 23.00
N SER A 102 -19.47 -4.82 21.74
CA SER A 102 -20.47 -3.86 21.23
C SER A 102 -20.10 -2.38 21.44
N VAL A 103 -18.79 -2.12 21.59
CA VAL A 103 -18.19 -0.81 21.87
C VAL A 103 -17.72 -0.20 20.54
N MET A 104 -18.46 0.79 20.05
CA MET A 104 -18.16 1.51 18.82
C MET A 104 -17.45 2.82 19.13
N VAL A 105 -16.16 2.89 18.80
CA VAL A 105 -15.29 4.01 19.18
C VAL A 105 -14.45 4.44 17.97
N PRO A 106 -14.19 5.75 17.79
CA PRO A 106 -13.24 6.21 16.78
C PRO A 106 -11.84 5.68 17.07
N GLN A 107 -11.07 5.37 16.03
CA GLN A 107 -9.71 4.83 16.18
C GLN A 107 -8.81 5.80 16.97
N ARG A 108 -8.98 7.11 16.78
CA ARG A 108 -8.22 8.14 17.50
C ARG A 108 -8.29 8.00 19.02
N VAL A 109 -9.46 7.63 19.57
CA VAL A 109 -9.67 7.53 21.03
C VAL A 109 -9.02 6.25 21.58
N ILE A 110 -9.06 5.16 20.81
CA ILE A 110 -8.35 3.91 21.14
C ILE A 110 -6.84 4.14 21.11
N LEU A 111 -6.36 4.85 20.08
CA LEU A 111 -4.95 5.20 19.95
C LEU A 111 -4.49 6.14 21.09
N GLU A 112 -5.31 7.10 21.48
CA GLU A 112 -5.06 7.98 22.63
C GLU A 112 -4.96 7.17 23.94
N TYR A 113 -5.89 6.22 24.16
CA TYR A 113 -5.83 5.31 25.30
C TYR A 113 -4.54 4.48 25.32
N MET A 114 -4.19 3.86 24.18
CA MET A 114 -2.99 3.04 24.05
C MET A 114 -1.71 3.85 24.27
N ASN A 115 -1.62 5.08 23.75
CA ASN A 115 -0.47 5.95 24.01
C ASN A 115 -0.35 6.37 25.48
N LEU A 116 -1.48 6.56 26.16
CA LEU A 116 -1.51 6.97 27.56
C LEU A 116 -1.13 5.82 28.52
N HIS A 117 -1.59 4.60 28.23
CA HIS A 117 -1.48 3.46 29.15
C HIS A 117 -0.45 2.41 28.75
N HIS A 118 -0.17 2.26 27.45
CA HIS A 118 0.74 1.24 26.90
C HIS A 118 1.75 1.86 25.90
N PRO A 119 2.48 2.94 26.27
CA PRO A 119 3.33 3.67 25.33
C PRO A 119 4.48 2.84 24.76
N GLU A 120 5.05 1.93 25.56
CA GLU A 120 6.14 1.05 25.14
C GLU A 120 5.71 0.08 24.05
N GLU A 121 4.46 -0.39 24.07
CA GLU A 121 3.93 -1.28 23.02
C GLU A 121 3.55 -0.53 21.76
N VAL A 122 3.01 0.69 21.88
CA VAL A 122 2.75 1.53 20.70
C VAL A 122 4.08 1.88 20.02
N GLN A 123 5.12 2.21 20.79
CA GLN A 123 6.48 2.40 20.28
C GLN A 123 7.07 1.08 19.75
N GLY A 124 6.79 -0.03 20.42
CA GLY A 124 7.16 -1.40 20.06
C GLY A 124 6.44 -1.95 18.81
N GLN A 125 5.27 -1.42 18.45
CA GLN A 125 4.55 -1.70 17.20
C GLN A 125 4.95 -0.73 16.10
N VAL A 126 5.48 0.43 16.45
CA VAL A 126 6.26 1.29 15.54
C VAL A 126 7.61 0.65 15.22
N ARG A 127 7.99 -0.48 15.85
CA ARG A 127 9.01 -1.39 15.30
C ARG A 127 8.54 -1.79 13.91
N ARG A 128 9.07 -1.08 12.93
CA ARG A 128 8.78 -1.31 11.54
C ARG A 128 9.27 -2.72 11.30
N GLN A 129 8.33 -3.65 11.10
CA GLN A 129 8.66 -4.85 10.35
C GLN A 129 9.23 -4.33 9.03
N LEU A 130 10.56 -4.27 8.92
CA LEU A 130 11.26 -3.78 7.76
C LEU A 130 11.10 -4.84 6.68
N LYS A 131 9.96 -4.72 6.01
CA LYS A 131 9.53 -5.61 4.95
C LYS A 131 10.30 -5.21 3.70
N PRO A 132 11.05 -6.11 3.05
CA PRO A 132 11.47 -5.88 1.68
C PRO A 132 10.22 -5.58 0.85
N LEU A 133 10.20 -4.40 0.22
CA LEU A 133 9.05 -3.94 -0.54
C LEU A 133 9.26 -4.38 -2.00
N PHE A 134 8.27 -5.09 -2.53
CA PHE A 134 8.27 -5.48 -3.94
C PHE A 134 7.60 -4.40 -4.78
N HIS A 135 8.16 -4.12 -5.95
CA HIS A 135 7.54 -3.28 -6.96
C HIS A 135 7.58 -3.99 -8.30
N VAL A 136 6.46 -3.95 -9.01
CA VAL A 136 6.28 -4.67 -10.28
C VAL A 136 5.89 -3.69 -11.38
N GLY A 137 6.55 -3.84 -12.53
CA GLY A 137 6.15 -3.18 -13.77
C GLY A 137 5.72 -4.25 -14.77
N ILE A 138 4.50 -4.11 -15.30
CA ILE A 138 3.89 -5.08 -16.22
C ILE A 138 3.44 -4.35 -17.47
N GLU A 139 3.66 -4.96 -18.63
CA GLU A 139 2.98 -4.59 -19.87
C GLU A 139 1.63 -5.34 -19.91
N PRO A 140 0.48 -4.66 -19.75
CA PRO A 140 -0.78 -5.34 -19.50
C PRO A 140 -1.29 -6.20 -20.65
N CYS A 141 -1.01 -5.84 -21.92
CA CYS A 141 -1.58 -6.51 -23.08
C CYS A 141 -1.08 -7.97 -23.20
N SER A 142 0.24 -8.15 -23.14
CA SER A 142 0.90 -9.46 -23.12
C SER A 142 0.90 -10.10 -21.74
N GLY A 143 0.83 -9.28 -20.68
CA GLY A 143 1.10 -9.71 -19.31
C GLY A 143 2.59 -9.91 -19.02
N TYR A 144 3.47 -9.37 -19.88
CA TYR A 144 4.91 -9.48 -19.74
C TYR A 144 5.39 -8.66 -18.55
N VAL A 145 6.03 -9.32 -17.58
CA VAL A 145 6.64 -8.65 -16.44
C VAL A 145 7.93 -8.00 -16.91
N LEU A 146 7.93 -6.66 -16.96
CA LEU A 146 9.07 -5.86 -17.39
C LEU A 146 10.15 -5.86 -16.31
N TRP A 147 9.74 -5.65 -15.06
CA TRP A 147 10.59 -5.75 -13.88
C TRP A 147 9.79 -6.23 -12.66
N LEU A 148 10.49 -6.93 -11.77
CA LEU A 148 10.04 -7.23 -10.41
C LEU A 148 11.23 -6.96 -9.49
N LYS A 149 11.12 -5.91 -8.68
CA LYS A 149 12.24 -5.42 -7.86
C LYS A 149 11.92 -5.51 -6.38
N VAL A 150 12.90 -5.97 -5.61
CA VAL A 150 12.90 -5.92 -4.15
C VAL A 150 13.82 -4.80 -3.70
N TRP A 151 13.36 -3.98 -2.76
CA TRP A 151 14.19 -2.95 -2.16
C TRP A 151 13.81 -2.67 -0.71
N TRP A 152 14.68 -1.96 0.00
CA TRP A 152 14.45 -1.56 1.39
C TRP A 152 13.45 -0.39 1.53
N THR A 153 13.12 0.29 0.44
CA THR A 153 12.06 1.30 0.38
C THR A 153 11.46 1.33 -1.03
N ASN A 154 10.14 1.49 -1.14
CA ASN A 154 9.47 1.80 -2.41
C ASN A 154 8.84 3.20 -2.41
N HIS A 155 9.00 3.97 -1.32
CA HIS A 155 8.39 5.29 -1.20
C HIS A 155 9.18 6.40 -1.91
N ASN A 156 10.44 6.14 -2.26
CA ASN A 156 11.24 7.12 -2.98
C ASN A 156 10.96 7.02 -4.49
N PRO A 157 10.40 8.06 -5.12
CA PRO A 157 9.98 7.99 -6.51
C PRO A 157 11.16 7.81 -7.49
N ARG A 158 12.40 8.12 -7.06
CA ARG A 158 13.62 7.93 -7.86
C ARG A 158 13.90 6.46 -8.14
N LEU A 159 13.56 5.55 -7.22
CA LEU A 159 13.81 4.12 -7.41
C LEU A 159 12.96 3.57 -8.54
N ILE A 160 11.66 3.81 -8.45
CA ILE A 160 10.67 3.39 -9.43
C ILE A 160 11.00 4.00 -10.80
N CYS A 161 11.32 5.29 -10.84
CA CYS A 161 11.79 5.97 -12.04
C CYS A 161 13.09 5.38 -12.60
N GLY A 162 14.08 5.05 -11.77
CA GLY A 162 15.34 4.46 -12.20
C GLY A 162 15.15 3.07 -12.81
N TRP A 163 14.29 2.23 -12.23
CA TRP A 163 13.93 0.94 -12.81
C TRP A 163 13.22 1.10 -14.15
N TYR A 164 12.33 2.09 -14.26
CA TYR A 164 11.68 2.43 -15.52
C TYR A 164 12.69 2.87 -16.60
N CYS A 165 13.65 3.74 -16.27
CA CYS A 165 14.73 4.15 -17.18
C CYS A 165 15.59 2.96 -17.64
N ASN A 166 15.94 2.03 -16.75
CA ASN A 166 16.70 0.82 -17.10
C ASN A 166 15.97 -0.04 -18.14
N ILE A 167 14.64 -0.09 -18.06
CA ILE A 167 13.81 -0.89 -18.97
C ILE A 167 13.71 -0.21 -20.33
N MET A 168 13.53 1.11 -20.35
CA MET A 168 13.56 1.91 -21.56
C MET A 168 14.91 1.79 -22.30
N GLU A 169 16.01 1.82 -21.55
CA GLU A 169 17.36 1.61 -22.07
C GLU A 169 17.53 0.20 -22.65
N ARG A 170 17.10 -0.83 -21.91
CA ARG A 170 17.18 -2.24 -22.34
C ARG A 170 16.36 -2.54 -23.60
N LEU A 171 15.17 -1.96 -23.72
CA LEU A 171 14.25 -2.23 -24.83
C LEU A 171 14.42 -1.26 -26.01
N GLY A 172 15.12 -0.14 -25.81
CA GLY A 172 15.27 0.91 -26.83
C GLY A 172 13.96 1.61 -27.20
N GLY A 173 12.97 1.56 -26.30
CA GLY A 173 11.61 2.03 -26.55
C GLY A 173 10.84 2.27 -25.26
N MET A 174 9.89 3.21 -25.30
CA MET A 174 8.97 3.51 -24.20
C MET A 174 7.53 3.18 -24.60
N PRO A 175 6.66 2.87 -23.63
CA PRO A 175 5.22 2.74 -23.89
C PRO A 175 4.62 4.06 -24.38
N LEU A 176 3.43 4.00 -24.98
CA LEU A 176 2.70 5.21 -25.39
C LEU A 176 2.16 6.00 -24.18
N ILE A 177 1.73 5.28 -23.15
CA ILE A 177 1.16 5.83 -21.91
C ILE A 177 1.60 4.94 -20.74
N THR A 178 1.81 5.56 -19.58
CA THR A 178 2.05 4.84 -18.32
C THR A 178 0.82 4.94 -17.41
N GLN A 179 0.65 3.97 -16.52
CA GLN A 179 -0.47 3.93 -15.59
C GLN A 179 0.00 3.47 -14.21
N SER A 180 -0.45 4.14 -13.16
CA SER A 180 -0.22 3.73 -11.77
C SER A 180 -1.35 4.20 -10.87
N ASP A 181 -1.30 3.80 -9.60
CA ASP A 181 -2.10 4.40 -8.55
C ASP A 181 -1.56 5.80 -8.18
N PRO A 182 -2.36 6.65 -7.49
CA PRO A 182 -1.95 8.01 -7.14
C PRO A 182 -0.91 8.09 -6.00
N GLY A 183 -0.23 6.98 -5.70
CA GLY A 183 0.91 6.92 -4.78
C GLY A 183 2.02 7.90 -5.16
N THR A 184 2.58 8.57 -4.15
CA THR A 184 3.61 9.60 -4.33
C THR A 184 4.89 9.06 -4.94
N GLU A 185 5.16 7.77 -4.77
CA GLU A 185 6.28 7.06 -5.35
C GLU A 185 6.23 6.96 -6.88
N ASN A 186 5.04 7.06 -7.48
CA ASN A 186 4.88 6.96 -8.93
C ASN A 186 5.06 8.31 -9.65
N TYR A 187 5.16 9.41 -8.91
CA TYR A 187 5.20 10.75 -9.49
C TYR A 187 6.43 10.99 -10.37
N SER A 188 7.59 10.43 -10.02
CA SER A 188 8.76 10.56 -10.89
C SER A 188 8.57 9.84 -12.22
N ILE A 189 7.98 8.64 -12.27
CA ILE A 189 7.66 7.98 -13.56
C ILE A 189 6.69 8.84 -14.37
N ALA A 190 5.63 9.36 -13.75
CA ALA A 190 4.65 10.17 -14.45
C ALA A 190 5.29 11.42 -15.09
N ASN A 191 6.19 12.08 -14.36
CA ASN A 191 6.91 13.27 -14.83
C ASN A 191 8.01 12.92 -15.87
N ASP A 192 8.81 11.89 -15.59
CA ASP A 192 9.87 11.38 -16.46
C ASP A 192 9.31 11.01 -17.83
N HIS A 193 8.26 10.19 -17.83
CA HIS A 193 7.59 9.75 -19.04
C HIS A 193 6.97 10.91 -19.82
N THR A 194 6.28 11.83 -19.14
CA THR A 194 5.67 13.00 -19.78
C THR A 194 6.71 13.90 -20.41
N LEU A 195 7.82 14.16 -19.72
CA LEU A 195 8.91 14.97 -20.26
C LEU A 195 9.56 14.29 -21.46
N LEU A 196 9.80 12.97 -21.39
CA LEU A 196 10.41 12.23 -22.47
C LEU A 196 9.53 12.19 -23.73
N ARG A 197 8.21 12.07 -23.57
CA ARG A 197 7.24 12.17 -24.67
C ARG A 197 7.24 13.55 -25.29
N TYR A 198 7.22 14.60 -24.47
CA TYR A 198 7.30 15.99 -24.94
C TYR A 198 8.60 16.29 -25.71
N MET A 199 9.74 15.79 -25.25
CA MET A 199 11.03 15.98 -25.94
C MET A 199 11.05 15.36 -27.35
N GLN A 200 10.30 14.29 -27.57
CA GLN A 200 10.22 13.62 -28.88
C GLN A 200 9.11 14.18 -29.77
N ASP A 201 8.01 14.62 -29.16
CA ASP A 201 6.88 15.20 -29.84
C ASP A 201 6.45 16.50 -29.13
N PRO A 202 6.99 17.65 -29.56
CA PRO A 202 6.65 18.95 -28.99
C PRO A 202 5.16 19.30 -29.09
N ALA A 203 4.38 18.63 -29.95
CA ALA A 203 2.92 18.85 -30.03
C ALA A 203 2.18 18.35 -28.78
N LEU A 204 2.82 17.51 -27.95
CA LEU A 204 2.30 17.05 -26.67
C LEU A 204 2.53 18.04 -25.53
N ASP A 205 2.91 19.29 -25.83
CA ASP A 205 3.11 20.34 -24.82
C ASP A 205 1.92 20.41 -23.87
N LYS A 206 2.23 20.38 -22.57
CA LYS A 206 1.27 20.46 -21.46
C LYS A 206 0.26 19.31 -21.31
N MET A 207 0.43 18.20 -22.03
CA MET A 207 -0.41 17.01 -21.85
C MET A 207 0.29 15.96 -20.99
N LEU A 208 -0.30 15.62 -19.83
CA LEU A 208 0.17 14.51 -18.99
C LEU A 208 0.04 13.18 -19.77
N GLN A 209 1.16 12.50 -20.01
CA GLN A 209 1.20 11.20 -20.70
C GLN A 209 1.13 10.03 -19.71
N HIS A 210 0.40 10.22 -18.61
CA HIS A 210 0.26 9.26 -17.53
C HIS A 210 -1.19 9.23 -17.03
N SER A 211 -1.68 8.04 -16.72
CA SER A 211 -3.02 7.84 -16.16
C SER A 211 -2.91 7.35 -14.72
N PHE A 212 -3.30 8.21 -13.78
CA PHE A 212 -3.53 7.78 -12.40
C PHE A 212 -4.89 7.08 -12.31
N LYS A 213 -4.91 5.85 -11.78
CA LYS A 213 -6.14 5.13 -11.48
C LYS A 213 -6.20 4.84 -9.99
N GLY A 214 -7.29 5.22 -9.33
CA GLY A 214 -7.55 4.77 -7.96
C GLY A 214 -7.54 3.24 -7.91
N SER A 215 -6.92 2.65 -6.88
CA SER A 215 -6.92 1.20 -6.70
C SER A 215 -7.81 0.78 -5.54
N HIS A 216 -8.48 -0.35 -5.72
CA HIS A 216 -8.61 -1.38 -4.70
C HIS A 216 -8.03 -2.67 -5.30
N CYS A 217 -7.55 -3.57 -4.42
CA CYS A 217 -6.82 -4.82 -4.69
C CYS A 217 -5.28 -4.72 -4.69
N ASN A 218 -4.72 -4.07 -3.67
CA ASN A 218 -3.33 -4.31 -3.29
C ASN A 218 -3.29 -5.58 -2.42
N ILE A 219 -2.68 -6.67 -2.91
CA ILE A 219 -2.39 -7.84 -2.08
C ILE A 219 -1.14 -7.47 -1.28
N LYS A 220 -1.29 -7.25 0.02
CA LYS A 220 -0.16 -7.08 0.93
C LYS A 220 0.51 -8.45 1.10
N PRO A 221 1.76 -8.67 0.65
CA PRO A 221 2.52 -9.84 1.07
C PRO A 221 2.96 -9.61 2.52
N GLU A 222 2.19 -10.10 3.48
CA GLU A 222 2.57 -10.15 4.88
C GLU A 222 3.32 -11.47 5.11
N ILE A 223 4.64 -11.43 4.94
CA ILE A 223 5.52 -12.51 5.41
C ILE A 223 6.03 -12.09 6.79
N PHE A 224 5.64 -12.85 7.81
CA PHE A 224 6.15 -12.75 9.17
C PHE A 224 7.55 -13.40 9.21
N TRP A 225 8.58 -12.64 9.54
CA TRP A 225 9.87 -13.18 9.94
C TRP A 225 9.95 -13.07 11.46
N GLU A 226 9.95 -14.20 12.17
CA GLU A 226 10.07 -14.23 13.63
C GLU A 226 11.47 -14.71 14.04
N GLY A 227 12.12 -13.97 14.94
CA GLY A 227 13.10 -14.52 15.89
C GLY A 227 14.59 -14.53 15.51
N LEU A 228 15.00 -14.16 14.29
CA LEU A 228 16.42 -14.26 13.87
C LEU A 228 17.12 -12.93 13.58
N TYR A 229 16.40 -11.81 13.58
CA TYR A 229 16.95 -10.52 13.19
C TYR A 229 16.17 -9.37 13.84
N ASP A 230 16.89 -8.46 14.51
CA ASP A 230 16.33 -7.21 15.05
C ASP A 230 16.39 -6.09 14.00
N ALA A 231 15.22 -5.75 13.46
CA ALA A 231 15.04 -4.67 12.49
C ALA A 231 15.45 -3.28 13.01
N ASP A 232 15.49 -3.09 14.33
CA ASP A 232 15.85 -1.82 14.95
C ASP A 232 17.36 -1.68 15.19
N ASP A 233 18.13 -2.77 15.07
CA ASP A 233 19.59 -2.74 15.11
C ASP A 233 20.16 -2.34 13.74
N PRO A 234 20.81 -1.15 13.60
CA PRO A 234 21.33 -0.67 12.32
C PRO A 234 22.40 -1.57 11.70
N LEU A 235 23.12 -2.35 12.50
CA LEU A 235 24.14 -3.27 11.98
C LEU A 235 23.48 -4.49 11.36
N GLN A 236 22.64 -5.18 12.14
CA GLN A 236 21.88 -6.33 11.65
C GLN A 236 21.04 -5.94 10.42
N TRP A 237 20.38 -4.78 10.54
CA TRP A 237 20.21 -3.74 9.54
C TRP A 237 20.73 -3.97 8.12
N LEU A 238 21.94 -3.44 7.99
CA LEU A 238 22.76 -3.38 6.81
C LEU A 238 23.25 -4.76 6.39
N VAL A 239 23.58 -5.65 7.33
CA VAL A 239 24.00 -7.03 7.00
C VAL A 239 22.86 -7.76 6.29
N PHE A 240 21.63 -7.63 6.77
CA PHE A 240 20.45 -8.24 6.15
C PHE A 240 20.26 -7.70 4.73
N HIS A 241 20.32 -6.37 4.54
CA HIS A 241 20.19 -5.78 3.21
C HIS A 241 21.30 -6.17 2.25
N TYR A 242 22.54 -6.26 2.73
CA TYR A 242 23.67 -6.66 1.92
C TYR A 242 23.56 -8.11 1.44
N VAL A 243 23.10 -9.02 2.30
CA VAL A 243 23.04 -10.47 2.00
C VAL A 243 21.73 -10.85 1.30
N PHE A 244 20.58 -10.49 1.88
CA PHE A 244 19.28 -11.02 1.46
C PHE A 244 18.73 -10.33 0.22
N ILE A 245 18.81 -9.00 0.11
CA ILE A 245 18.18 -8.30 -1.03
C ILE A 245 18.77 -8.76 -2.37
N PRO A 246 20.11 -8.85 -2.57
CA PRO A 246 20.66 -9.36 -3.83
C PRO A 246 20.25 -10.81 -4.13
N TRP A 247 20.25 -11.68 -3.11
CA TRP A 247 19.82 -13.06 -3.28
C TRP A 247 18.33 -13.17 -3.65
N ILE A 248 17.45 -12.48 -2.92
CA ILE A 248 16.01 -12.43 -3.23
C ILE A 248 15.82 -11.87 -4.64
N GLN A 249 16.53 -10.80 -5.02
CA GLN A 249 16.45 -10.24 -6.36
C GLN A 249 16.82 -11.26 -7.43
N GLN A 250 17.85 -12.09 -7.20
CA GLN A 250 18.23 -13.16 -8.12
C GLN A 250 17.11 -14.20 -8.28
N GLU A 251 16.45 -14.61 -7.19
CA GLU A 251 15.31 -15.53 -7.25
C GLU A 251 14.09 -14.90 -7.95
N LEU A 252 13.84 -13.60 -7.74
CA LEU A 252 12.81 -12.87 -8.47
C LEU A 252 13.11 -12.78 -9.97
N ASP A 253 14.36 -12.53 -10.35
CA ASP A 253 14.76 -12.47 -11.75
C ASP A 253 14.56 -13.84 -12.45
N ARG A 254 14.87 -14.95 -11.76
CA ARG A 254 14.55 -16.31 -12.22
C ARG A 254 13.05 -16.54 -12.32
N PHE A 255 12.28 -16.07 -11.32
CA PHE A 255 10.83 -16.15 -11.35
C PHE A 255 10.26 -15.41 -12.56
N VAL A 256 10.73 -14.18 -12.85
CA VAL A 256 10.28 -13.36 -13.97
C VAL A 256 10.57 -14.06 -15.30
N ASP A 257 11.78 -14.59 -15.50
CA ASP A 257 12.11 -15.34 -16.72
C ASP A 257 11.20 -16.55 -16.91
N ARG A 258 11.01 -17.35 -15.86
CA ARG A 258 10.09 -18.50 -15.89
C ARG A 258 8.66 -18.08 -16.15
N PHE A 259 8.16 -17.04 -15.48
CA PHE A 259 6.80 -16.55 -15.60
C PHE A 259 6.52 -16.09 -17.03
N ASN A 260 7.41 -15.27 -17.59
CA ASN A 260 7.25 -14.73 -18.95
C ASN A 260 7.32 -15.82 -20.04
N ARG A 261 7.99 -16.96 -19.76
CA ARG A 261 8.06 -18.13 -20.65
C ARG A 261 6.96 -19.17 -20.41
N THR A 262 6.19 -19.05 -19.34
CA THR A 262 5.14 -20.02 -19.00
C THR A 262 3.81 -19.56 -19.58
N LYS A 263 3.08 -20.45 -20.25
CA LYS A 263 1.75 -20.14 -20.78
C LYS A 263 0.76 -20.02 -19.61
N PRO A 264 0.12 -18.86 -19.38
CA PRO A 264 -0.91 -18.74 -18.37
C PRO A 264 -2.08 -19.68 -18.66
N ARG A 265 -2.77 -20.12 -17.60
CA ARG A 265 -4.00 -20.91 -17.75
C ARG A 265 -4.98 -20.13 -18.63
N HIS A 266 -5.62 -20.85 -19.57
CA HIS A 266 -6.64 -20.25 -20.40
C HIS A 266 -7.81 -19.76 -19.52
N ASN A 267 -8.25 -18.53 -19.78
CA ASN A 267 -9.39 -17.91 -19.13
C ASN A 267 -10.33 -17.36 -20.22
N SER A 268 -11.53 -17.90 -20.30
CA SER A 268 -12.55 -17.53 -21.30
C SER A 268 -13.07 -16.10 -21.14
N HIS A 269 -12.93 -15.50 -19.96
CA HIS A 269 -13.34 -14.12 -19.68
C HIS A 269 -12.26 -13.09 -20.03
N LYS A 270 -11.06 -13.53 -20.40
CA LYS A 270 -9.96 -12.63 -20.76
C LYS A 270 -10.14 -12.14 -22.21
N LEU A 271 -10.31 -10.82 -22.37
CA LEU A 271 -10.35 -10.16 -23.69
C LEU A 271 -8.96 -10.07 -24.35
N LEU A 272 -7.92 -10.01 -23.53
CA LEU A 272 -6.52 -9.91 -23.95
C LEU A 272 -5.99 -11.25 -24.50
N PRO A 273 -4.97 -11.23 -25.37
CA PRO A 273 -4.42 -12.42 -26.03
C PRO A 273 -4.01 -13.54 -25.06
N HIS A 274 -4.16 -14.79 -25.51
CA HIS A 274 -3.69 -15.98 -24.79
C HIS A 274 -2.42 -16.53 -25.44
N GLY A 275 -1.39 -16.77 -24.64
CA GLY A 275 -0.07 -17.21 -25.13
C GLY A 275 0.98 -17.02 -24.06
N HIS A 276 2.24 -17.34 -24.38
CA HIS A 276 3.35 -16.97 -23.51
C HIS A 276 3.52 -15.45 -23.53
N PRO A 277 3.61 -14.78 -22.37
CA PRO A 277 3.80 -13.33 -22.33
C PRO A 277 4.95 -12.85 -23.22
N ILE A 278 6.07 -13.58 -23.23
CA ILE A 278 7.24 -13.25 -24.04
C ILE A 278 6.98 -13.31 -25.56
N ASP A 279 6.16 -14.25 -26.03
CA ASP A 279 5.84 -14.40 -27.45
C ASP A 279 4.90 -13.28 -27.90
N ILE A 280 3.88 -12.98 -27.09
CA ILE A 280 2.93 -11.89 -27.35
C ILE A 280 3.66 -10.55 -27.37
N PHE A 281 4.56 -10.32 -26.42
CA PHE A 281 5.32 -9.09 -26.31
C PHE A 281 6.29 -8.88 -27.48
N ASN A 282 7.04 -9.90 -27.88
CA ASN A 282 8.04 -9.77 -28.94
C ASN A 282 7.46 -9.89 -30.36
N GLN A 283 6.31 -10.54 -30.52
CA GLN A 283 5.70 -10.84 -31.82
C GLN A 283 4.21 -10.50 -31.82
N PRO A 284 3.82 -9.25 -31.52
CA PRO A 284 2.42 -8.85 -31.38
C PRO A 284 1.58 -9.13 -32.64
N GLU A 285 2.19 -9.03 -33.82
CA GLU A 285 1.54 -9.26 -35.12
C GLU A 285 0.98 -10.69 -35.25
N LYS A 286 1.60 -11.68 -34.61
CA LYS A 286 1.11 -13.08 -34.62
C LYS A 286 -0.17 -13.28 -33.80
N PHE A 287 -0.51 -12.30 -32.96
CA PHE A 287 -1.69 -12.28 -32.11
C PHE A 287 -2.68 -11.19 -32.55
N GLU A 288 -2.54 -10.66 -33.78
CA GLU A 288 -3.38 -9.60 -34.34
C GLU A 288 -3.32 -8.28 -33.53
N LEU A 289 -2.21 -8.06 -32.83
CA LEU A 289 -1.97 -6.85 -32.03
C LEU A 289 -1.12 -5.84 -32.80
N ARG A 290 -1.25 -4.57 -32.44
CA ARG A 290 -0.41 -3.48 -32.95
C ARG A 290 0.62 -3.07 -31.91
N ASP A 291 1.84 -2.86 -32.37
CA ASP A 291 2.91 -2.30 -31.54
C ASP A 291 2.78 -0.77 -31.46
N PHE A 292 2.71 -0.24 -30.24
CA PHE A 292 2.64 1.18 -29.92
C PHE A 292 3.93 1.71 -29.26
N VAL A 293 5.02 0.95 -29.30
CA VAL A 293 6.31 1.37 -28.76
C VAL A 293 6.80 2.64 -29.46
N VAL A 294 7.15 3.64 -28.66
CA VAL A 294 7.77 4.88 -29.13
C VAL A 294 9.27 4.73 -29.01
N LYS A 295 10.00 4.86 -30.13
CA LYS A 295 11.46 4.78 -30.16
C LYS A 295 12.10 5.94 -29.42
N ILE A 296 13.04 5.64 -28.54
CA ILE A 296 13.66 6.64 -27.68
C ILE A 296 14.94 7.18 -28.31
N HIS A 297 15.09 8.50 -28.29
CA HIS A 297 16.37 9.15 -28.57
C HIS A 297 17.26 9.09 -27.30
N PRO A 298 18.40 8.37 -27.31
CA PRO A 298 19.18 8.11 -26.08
C PRO A 298 19.65 9.35 -25.30
N PRO A 299 20.01 10.48 -25.95
CA PRO A 299 20.32 11.72 -25.23
C PRO A 299 19.17 12.24 -24.37
N TYR A 300 17.92 12.12 -24.82
CA TYR A 300 16.76 12.55 -24.03
C TYR A 300 16.57 11.67 -22.80
N LEU A 301 16.73 10.35 -22.95
CA LEU A 301 16.68 9.44 -21.81
C LEU A 301 17.74 9.79 -20.76
N THR A 302 18.95 10.15 -21.20
CA THR A 302 20.03 10.56 -20.29
C THR A 302 19.68 11.83 -19.53
N GLU A 303 19.10 12.83 -20.21
CA GLU A 303 18.68 14.09 -19.60
C GLU A 303 17.57 13.89 -18.57
N VAL A 304 16.53 13.14 -18.94
CA VAL A 304 15.38 12.86 -18.07
C VAL A 304 15.83 12.02 -16.86
N ARG A 305 16.66 10.99 -17.07
CA ARG A 305 17.24 10.19 -15.98
C ARG A 305 18.05 11.04 -15.02
N LYS A 306 18.91 11.94 -15.51
CA LYS A 306 19.68 12.86 -14.66
C LYS A 306 18.78 13.73 -13.78
N LYS A 307 17.60 14.11 -14.28
CA LYS A 307 16.63 14.97 -13.57
C LYS A 307 15.83 14.21 -12.52
N TYR A 308 15.29 13.05 -12.85
CA TYR A 308 14.32 12.34 -12.00
C TYR A 308 14.88 11.13 -11.26
N ALA A 309 15.96 10.52 -11.75
CA ALA A 309 16.58 9.32 -11.20
C ALA A 309 18.11 9.30 -11.41
N PRO A 310 18.86 10.29 -10.87
CA PRO A 310 20.31 10.36 -11.07
C PRO A 310 20.99 9.11 -10.47
N PRO A 311 21.84 8.39 -11.24
CA PRO A 311 22.45 7.14 -10.79
C PRO A 311 23.26 7.25 -9.49
N ASP A 312 23.87 8.42 -9.24
CA ASP A 312 24.70 8.68 -8.05
C ASP A 312 23.87 8.96 -6.77
N HIS A 313 22.54 8.94 -6.86
CA HIS A 313 21.70 9.19 -5.69
C HIS A 313 21.82 8.06 -4.67
N HIS A 314 22.06 8.41 -3.41
CA HIS A 314 22.29 7.45 -2.31
C HIS A 314 21.18 6.39 -2.14
N VAL A 315 19.97 6.65 -2.62
CA VAL A 315 18.83 5.71 -2.56
C VAL A 315 19.08 4.43 -3.37
N PHE A 316 19.93 4.50 -4.40
CA PHE A 316 20.32 3.35 -5.21
C PHE A 316 21.40 2.49 -4.55
N ASN A 317 21.95 2.94 -3.42
CA ASN A 317 22.84 2.12 -2.60
C ASN A 317 21.98 1.28 -1.64
N LEU A 318 22.12 -0.06 -1.69
CA LEU A 318 21.42 -0.95 -0.74
C LEU A 318 21.86 -0.66 0.70
N VAL A 319 23.16 -0.43 0.85
CA VAL A 319 23.85 -0.12 2.10
C VAL A 319 24.86 1.00 1.81
N PRO A 320 25.30 1.78 2.82
CA PRO A 320 26.32 2.79 2.63
C PRO A 320 27.56 2.22 1.91
N PRO A 321 28.16 2.93 0.93
CA PRO A 321 29.30 2.43 0.16
C PRO A 321 30.48 1.96 1.04
N ALA A 322 30.76 2.66 2.14
CA ALA A 322 31.79 2.26 3.10
C ALA A 322 31.48 0.89 3.75
N PHE A 323 30.23 0.67 4.15
CA PHE A 323 29.77 -0.62 4.67
C PHE A 323 29.89 -1.72 3.60
N ALA A 324 29.47 -1.44 2.36
CA ALA A 324 29.57 -2.40 1.26
C ALA A 324 31.02 -2.86 1.00
N LEU A 325 31.98 -1.93 1.04
CA LEU A 325 33.40 -2.23 0.84
C LEU A 325 33.94 -3.14 1.96
N GLN A 326 33.59 -2.86 3.21
CA GLN A 326 33.99 -3.70 4.34
C GLN A 326 33.34 -5.10 4.27
N ALA A 327 32.04 -5.16 3.98
CA ALA A 327 31.32 -6.43 3.83
C ALA A 327 31.90 -7.27 2.68
N CYS A 328 32.29 -6.62 1.57
CA CYS A 328 32.97 -7.25 0.45
C CYS A 328 34.32 -7.84 0.88
N ALA A 329 35.15 -7.06 1.58
CA ALA A 329 36.44 -7.53 2.06
C ALA A 329 36.33 -8.73 3.02
N ILE A 330 35.34 -8.72 3.93
CA ILE A 330 35.07 -9.87 4.82
C ILE A 330 34.62 -11.08 4.01
N SER A 331 33.71 -10.86 3.04
CA SER A 331 33.18 -11.93 2.20
C SER A 331 34.25 -12.59 1.33
N ASP A 332 35.16 -11.78 0.78
CA ASP A 332 36.30 -12.24 -0.02
C ASP A 332 37.29 -13.03 0.83
N ALA A 333 37.56 -12.59 2.06
CA ALA A 333 38.44 -13.29 3.00
C ALA A 333 37.85 -14.62 3.48
N ALA A 334 36.53 -14.69 3.68
CA ALA A 334 35.81 -15.90 4.07
C ALA A 334 35.58 -16.87 2.89
N ASN A 335 35.74 -16.40 1.65
CA ASN A 335 35.52 -17.15 0.41
C ASN A 335 34.13 -17.84 0.38
N TYR A 336 33.08 -17.05 0.60
CA TYR A 336 31.72 -17.58 0.68
C TYR A 336 31.28 -18.29 -0.61
N PRO A 337 30.56 -19.42 -0.50
CA PRO A 337 29.90 -20.03 -1.65
C PRO A 337 28.78 -19.12 -2.18
N PRO A 338 28.30 -19.34 -3.43
CA PRO A 338 27.12 -18.65 -3.95
C PRO A 338 25.94 -18.75 -2.98
N ILE A 339 25.31 -17.61 -2.69
CA ILE A 339 24.20 -17.52 -1.74
C ILE A 339 22.99 -18.29 -2.28
N CYS A 340 22.38 -19.10 -1.42
CA CYS A 340 21.17 -19.88 -1.68
C CYS A 340 20.35 -20.02 -0.39
N CYS A 341 19.13 -20.56 -0.50
CA CYS A 341 18.23 -20.75 0.65
C CYS A 341 18.85 -21.57 1.80
N ASN A 342 19.84 -22.42 1.50
CA ASN A 342 20.43 -23.32 2.49
C ASN A 342 21.61 -22.69 3.25
N ASN A 343 22.24 -21.63 2.73
CA ASN A 343 23.44 -21.04 3.33
C ASN A 343 23.30 -19.54 3.64
N VAL A 344 22.22 -18.89 3.20
CA VAL A 344 22.02 -17.44 3.34
C VAL A 344 22.05 -16.99 4.81
N TRP A 345 21.47 -17.79 5.70
CA TRP A 345 21.48 -17.50 7.14
C TRP A 345 22.85 -17.71 7.76
N ASP A 346 23.58 -18.76 7.38
CA ASP A 346 24.93 -19.01 7.89
C ASP A 346 25.89 -17.88 7.49
N ILE A 347 25.79 -17.43 6.23
CA ILE A 347 26.56 -16.29 5.71
C ILE A 347 26.18 -15.00 6.46
N TYR A 348 24.88 -14.77 6.69
CA TYR A 348 24.40 -13.63 7.45
C TYR A 348 24.95 -13.61 8.88
N VAL A 349 24.85 -14.72 9.60
CA VAL A 349 25.33 -14.84 11.00
C VAL A 349 26.84 -14.66 11.05
N HIS A 350 27.60 -15.33 10.16
CA HIS A 350 29.05 -15.18 10.13
C HIS A 350 29.47 -13.74 9.84
N LEU A 351 28.85 -13.10 8.84
CA LEU A 351 29.16 -11.71 8.49
C LEU A 351 28.82 -10.76 9.65
N LEU A 352 27.70 -10.98 10.33
CA LEU A 352 27.30 -10.21 11.51
C LEU A 352 28.31 -10.36 12.65
N GLU A 353 28.73 -11.59 12.97
CA GLU A 353 29.74 -11.87 13.99
C GLU A 353 31.08 -11.18 13.66
N GLN A 354 31.50 -11.20 12.39
CA GLN A 354 32.71 -10.51 11.98
C GLN A 354 32.63 -9.01 12.23
N PHE A 355 31.50 -8.37 11.90
CA PHE A 355 31.29 -6.95 12.19
C PHE A 355 31.23 -6.63 13.69
N GLN A 356 30.61 -7.50 14.49
CA GLN A 356 30.54 -7.32 15.94
C GLN A 356 31.91 -7.46 16.63
N ASN A 357 32.80 -8.28 16.07
CA ASN A 357 34.14 -8.52 16.59
C ASN A 357 35.20 -7.52 16.10
N GLN A 358 34.85 -6.57 15.22
CA GLN A 358 35.79 -5.54 14.79
C GLN A 358 36.14 -4.55 15.92
N PRO A 359 37.39 -4.04 15.97
CA PRO A 359 37.76 -3.02 16.93
C PRO A 359 36.85 -1.79 16.78
N ASN A 360 36.56 -1.15 17.92
CA ASN A 360 35.60 -0.06 18.01
C ASN A 360 36.04 1.16 17.18
N ASP A 361 35.63 1.19 15.92
CA ASP A 361 35.93 2.27 14.98
C ASP A 361 34.87 3.36 15.10
N THR A 362 35.32 4.54 15.52
CA THR A 362 34.48 5.73 15.71
C THR A 362 33.77 6.13 14.41
N GLU A 363 34.42 5.97 13.25
CA GLU A 363 33.82 6.30 11.95
C GLU A 363 32.72 5.30 11.56
N PHE A 364 32.95 4.01 11.82
CA PHE A 364 31.96 2.97 11.60
C PHE A 364 30.73 3.15 12.50
N GLN A 365 30.93 3.46 13.78
CA GLN A 365 29.83 3.75 14.71
C GLN A 365 29.05 5.00 14.30
N ALA A 366 29.73 6.05 13.82
CA ALA A 366 29.07 7.23 13.28
C ALA A 366 28.26 6.93 12.00
N MET A 367 28.73 6.02 11.15
CA MET A 367 28.00 5.55 9.98
C MET A 367 26.76 4.75 10.38
N LEU A 368 26.88 3.82 11.34
CA LEU A 368 25.75 3.07 11.88
C LEU A 368 24.70 4.00 12.49
N ALA A 369 25.12 5.00 13.27
CA ALA A 369 24.22 5.99 13.87
C ALA A 369 23.50 6.87 12.83
N LYS A 370 24.11 7.16 11.68
CA LYS A 370 23.47 7.87 10.56
C LYS A 370 22.53 6.97 9.74
N SER A 371 22.82 5.68 9.70
CA SER A 371 22.03 4.67 9.00
C SER A 371 20.87 4.16 9.85
N ALA A 372 20.98 4.30 11.17
CA ALA A 372 19.89 4.16 12.12
C ALA A 372 18.74 5.03 11.63
N ILE A 373 17.59 4.38 11.40
CA ILE A 373 16.48 4.93 10.63
C ILE A 373 16.13 6.30 11.22
N PRO A 374 16.44 7.40 10.51
CA PRO A 374 15.92 8.69 10.92
C PRO A 374 14.41 8.53 10.83
N THR A 375 13.69 8.95 11.88
CA THR A 375 12.27 9.32 11.76
C THR A 375 12.14 10.05 10.44
N MET A 376 11.61 9.36 9.41
CA MET A 376 11.65 9.86 8.03
C MET A 376 10.91 11.20 8.04
N GLN A 377 11.67 12.29 8.18
CA GLN A 377 11.17 13.61 7.94
C GLN A 377 10.77 13.55 6.48
N LYS A 378 9.46 13.58 6.25
CA LYS A 378 8.86 13.77 4.94
C LYS A 378 9.43 15.08 4.40
N THR A 379 10.61 15.03 3.81
CA THR A 379 11.18 16.15 3.07
C THR A 379 10.40 16.16 1.78
N TRP A 380 9.34 16.95 1.79
CA TRP A 380 8.47 17.19 0.67
C TRP A 380 9.27 17.88 -0.43
N ILE A 381 10.04 17.11 -1.21
CA ILE A 381 10.40 17.58 -2.54
C ILE A 381 9.08 17.56 -3.30
N SER A 382 8.61 18.76 -3.66
CA SER A 382 7.43 18.99 -4.51
C SER A 382 7.63 18.32 -5.87
N CYS A 383 7.43 17.01 -5.95
CA CYS A 383 7.35 16.23 -7.18
C CYS A 383 5.89 16.12 -7.66
N ARG A 384 5.05 17.13 -7.40
CA ARG A 384 3.73 17.19 -8.05
C ARG A 384 3.92 17.23 -9.57
N PRO A 385 3.04 16.60 -10.36
CA PRO A 385 3.11 16.67 -11.81
C PRO A 385 3.22 18.12 -12.28
N VAL A 386 4.29 18.44 -13.02
CA VAL A 386 4.61 19.84 -13.39
C VAL A 386 3.66 20.37 -14.47
N VAL A 387 2.95 19.49 -15.18
CA VAL A 387 2.06 19.90 -16.27
C VAL A 387 0.78 19.06 -16.34
N GLY A 388 -0.33 19.77 -16.47
CA GLY A 388 -1.68 19.29 -16.18
C GLY A 388 -2.22 20.01 -14.96
N GLY A 389 -2.86 21.17 -15.18
CA GLY A 389 -3.73 21.75 -14.16
C GLY A 389 -4.66 20.66 -13.63
N ALA A 390 -4.92 20.70 -12.33
CA ALA A 390 -5.75 19.72 -11.65
C ALA A 390 -6.95 19.35 -12.55
N PRO A 391 -7.28 18.05 -12.73
CA PRO A 391 -8.61 17.75 -13.22
C PRO A 391 -9.56 18.59 -12.35
N HIS A 392 -10.49 19.30 -12.99
CA HIS A 392 -11.63 19.92 -12.31
C HIS A 392 -12.48 18.79 -11.70
N ASN A 393 -11.94 18.20 -10.65
CA ASN A 393 -12.54 17.50 -9.56
C ASN A 393 -11.84 18.15 -8.37
N VAL A 394 -12.40 19.28 -7.93
CA VAL A 394 -12.19 19.78 -6.57
C VAL A 394 -12.89 18.77 -5.65
N ALA A 395 -12.29 17.59 -5.53
CA ALA A 395 -12.39 16.73 -4.38
C ALA A 395 -10.96 16.69 -3.87
N CYS A 396 -10.70 17.47 -2.83
CA CYS A 396 -9.48 17.40 -2.04
C CYS A 396 -9.31 15.95 -1.55
N TYR A 397 -8.63 15.11 -2.33
CA TYR A 397 -8.12 13.84 -1.82
C TYR A 397 -6.82 14.14 -1.09
N SER A 398 -7.02 14.52 0.16
CA SER A 398 -6.01 14.50 1.19
C SER A 398 -5.37 13.12 1.23
N SER A 399 -4.04 13.02 1.28
CA SER A 399 -3.34 11.81 1.71
C SER A 399 -3.46 11.60 3.23
N HIS A 400 -4.60 12.00 3.78
CA HIS A 400 -5.08 11.54 5.05
C HIS A 400 -6.14 10.50 4.68
N GLU A 401 -6.20 9.39 5.40
CA GLU A 401 -7.52 9.00 5.89
C GLU A 401 -8.01 10.16 6.78
N ALA A 402 -8.37 11.27 6.14
CA ALA A 402 -9.50 12.03 6.57
C ALA A 402 -10.61 11.08 6.18
N GLU A 403 -10.93 10.15 7.11
CA GLU A 403 -12.33 9.94 7.44
C GLU A 403 -12.91 11.35 7.36
N THR A 404 -13.68 11.61 6.30
CA THR A 404 -14.54 12.76 6.29
C THR A 404 -15.47 12.51 7.48
N ASP A 405 -15.06 12.99 8.65
CA ASP A 405 -15.94 13.65 9.60
C ASP A 405 -16.59 14.76 8.76
N PHE A 406 -17.59 14.37 7.96
CA PHE A 406 -18.68 15.28 7.67
C PHE A 406 -19.38 15.47 9.02
N GLU A 407 -18.80 16.37 9.82
CA GLU A 407 -19.56 17.23 10.71
C GLU A 407 -20.55 17.97 9.81
N TYR A 408 -21.67 17.32 9.54
CA TYR A 408 -22.88 18.06 9.28
C TYR A 408 -23.21 18.76 10.60
N GLU A 409 -22.80 20.02 10.67
CA GLU A 409 -23.27 20.99 11.62
C GLU A 409 -24.80 21.02 11.50
N TRP A 410 -25.47 20.38 12.45
CA TRP A 410 -26.89 20.56 12.69
C TRP A 410 -27.04 20.95 14.13
N THR A 411 -27.54 22.17 14.33
CA THR A 411 -28.00 22.71 15.59
C THR A 411 -29.15 21.82 16.09
N ASP A 412 -29.05 21.37 17.33
CA ASP A 412 -30.21 20.85 18.06
C ASP A 412 -31.12 22.05 18.35
N ASP A 413 -32.11 22.28 17.49
CA ASP A 413 -33.25 23.11 17.86
C ASP A 413 -34.07 22.31 18.88
N SER A 414 -33.72 22.52 20.16
CA SER A 414 -34.65 22.34 21.25
C SER A 414 -35.73 23.42 21.16
N ASP A 415 -36.84 23.11 20.50
CA ASP A 415 -38.19 23.55 20.91
C ASP A 415 -39.24 23.11 19.89
N GLY A 416 -40.30 22.48 20.38
CA GLY A 416 -41.44 22.10 19.54
C GLY A 416 -42.31 21.02 20.17
N THR A 417 -42.88 21.30 21.34
CA THR A 417 -44.16 20.72 21.74
C THR A 417 -45.17 20.87 20.61
N TRP A 418 -45.70 19.77 20.10
CA TRP A 418 -47.04 19.69 19.53
C TRP A 418 -47.59 18.28 19.80
N ASP A 419 -48.81 18.25 20.34
CA ASP A 419 -49.56 17.08 20.82
C ASP A 419 -49.63 15.87 19.88
#